data_AF-A0A949HH73-F1
#
_entry.id   AF-A0A949HH73-F1
#
_cell.length_a   1.000
_cell.length_b   1.000
_cell.length_c   1.000
_cell.angle_alpha   90.00
_cell.angle_beta   90.00
_cell.angle_gamma   90.00
#
_symmetry.space_group_name_H-M   'P 1'
#
loop_
_entity.id
_entity.type
_entity.pdbx_description
1 polymer ?
#
loop_
_entity_poly.entity_id
_entity_poly.type
_entity_poly.pdbx_seq_one_letter_code
_entity_poly.pdbx_strand_id
1 'polypeptide(L)' 'MLTLNDLRRLAEAHPEALEATVPGFDIGGRPFDFDQRPAIMGVVNMSRDSWYRESVVPTPEAAIRRGRV' A
#
# COMPACT_ATOMS: atom_id res chain seq x y z
N MET A 1 -2.60 15.89 7.69
CA MET A 1 -3.58 14.77 7.71
C MET A 1 -4.79 15.23 6.92
N LEU A 2 -5.35 14.38 6.06
CA LEU A 2 -6.54 14.74 5.28
C LEU A 2 -7.77 14.80 6.19
N THR A 3 -8.64 15.78 5.98
CA THR A 3 -9.94 15.90 6.66
C THR A 3 -11.07 15.35 5.79
N LEU A 4 -12.24 15.11 6.38
CA LEU A 4 -13.44 14.74 5.62
C LEU A 4 -13.82 15.79 4.57
N ASN A 5 -13.55 17.07 4.85
CA ASN A 5 -13.83 18.15 3.91
C ASN A 5 -12.85 18.14 2.73
N ASP A 6 -11.61 17.72 2.94
CA ASP A 6 -10.64 17.54 1.85
C ASP A 6 -11.06 16.37 0.95
N LEU A 7 -11.49 15.26 1.56
CA LEU A 7 -12.01 14.11 0.80
C LEU A 7 -13.26 14.48 -0.01
N ARG A 8 -14.20 15.22 0.58
CA ARG A 8 -15.39 15.71 -0.13
C ARG A 8 -15.02 16.55 -1.35
N ARG A 9 -14.08 17.49 -1.21
CA ARG A 9 -13.62 18.33 -2.33
C ARG A 9 -13.01 17.50 -3.45
N LEU A 10 -12.23 16.47 -3.12
CA LEU A 10 -11.66 15.56 -4.12
C LEU A 10 -12.74 14.75 -4.83
N ALA A 11 -13.72 14.23 -4.09
CA ALA A 11 -14.85 13.49 -4.65
C ALA A 11 -15.69 14.36 -5.61
N GLU A 12 -15.92 15.63 -5.26
CA GLU A 12 -16.66 16.57 -6.11
C GLU A 12 -15.89 16.97 -7.37
N ALA A 13 -14.56 17.10 -7.27
CA ALA A 13 -13.71 17.48 -8.40
C ALA A 13 -13.46 16.32 -9.38
N HIS A 14 -13.55 15.08 -8.92
CA HIS A 14 -13.24 13.86 -9.68
C HIS A 14 -14.29 12.76 -9.46
N PRO A 15 -15.57 13.00 -9.75
CA PRO A 15 -16.63 12.03 -9.49
C PRO A 15 -16.42 10.70 -10.23
N GLU A 16 -15.85 10.74 -11.45
CA GLU A 16 -15.53 9.56 -12.25
C GLU A 16 -14.48 8.65 -11.61
N ALA A 17 -13.60 9.20 -10.77
CA ALA A 17 -12.54 8.42 -10.13
C ALA A 17 -13.08 7.52 -9.00
N LEU A 18 -14.26 7.82 -8.46
CA LEU A 18 -14.90 7.00 -7.42
C LEU A 18 -15.47 5.69 -7.97
N GLU A 19 -15.87 5.69 -9.23
CA GLU A 19 -16.42 4.53 -9.95
C GLU A 19 -15.36 3.83 -10.81
N ALA A 20 -14.11 4.27 -10.74
CA ALA A 20 -13.04 3.75 -11.58
C ALA A 20 -12.66 2.32 -11.15
N THR A 21 -12.67 1.40 -12.10
CA THR A 21 -12.13 0.05 -11.91
C THR A 21 -10.61 0.11 -11.88
N VAL A 22 -9.99 -0.59 -10.93
CA VAL A 22 -8.53 -0.68 -10.87
C VAL A 22 -8.07 -1.88 -11.72
N PRO A 23 -7.39 -1.66 -12.85
CA PRO A 23 -6.97 -2.78 -13.69
C PRO A 23 -5.99 -3.68 -12.94
N GLY A 24 -6.22 -4.98 -13.07
CA GLY A 24 -5.27 -5.99 -12.59
C GLY A 24 -3.95 -5.93 -13.33
N PHE A 25 -2.87 -6.33 -12.66
CA PHE A 25 -1.55 -6.46 -13.26
C PHE A 25 -0.71 -7.55 -12.60
N ASP A 26 0.35 -7.95 -13.28
CA ASP A 26 1.31 -8.94 -12.79
C ASP A 26 2.37 -8.29 -11.90
N ILE A 27 2.69 -8.94 -10.79
CA ILE A 27 3.82 -8.58 -9.93
C ILE A 27 4.68 -9.82 -9.73
N GLY A 28 5.83 -9.86 -10.40
CA GLY A 28 6.81 -10.93 -10.23
C GLY A 28 6.31 -12.31 -10.71
N GLY A 29 5.52 -12.36 -11.78
CA GLY A 29 4.94 -13.58 -12.34
C GLY A 29 3.67 -14.05 -11.62
N ARG A 30 3.13 -13.23 -10.72
CA ARG A 30 1.85 -13.47 -10.05
C ARG A 30 0.82 -12.43 -10.50
N PRO A 31 -0.31 -12.84 -11.10
CA PRO A 31 -1.39 -11.92 -11.46
C PRO A 31 -2.15 -11.46 -10.22
N PHE A 32 -2.49 -10.17 -10.16
CA PHE A 32 -3.37 -9.57 -9.17
C PHE A 32 -4.57 -8.93 -9.84
N ASP A 33 -5.77 -9.27 -9.39
CA ASP A 33 -7.03 -8.66 -9.80
C ASP A 33 -7.60 -7.85 -8.63
N PHE A 34 -7.25 -6.57 -8.60
CA PHE A 34 -7.55 -5.66 -7.49
C PHE A 34 -9.02 -5.25 -7.43
N ASP A 35 -9.73 -5.32 -8.55
CA ASP A 35 -11.14 -4.97 -8.66
C ASP A 35 -12.03 -6.10 -8.11
N GLN A 36 -11.60 -7.36 -8.29
CA GLN A 36 -12.36 -8.51 -7.79
C GLN A 36 -12.00 -8.92 -6.37
N ARG A 37 -10.73 -8.82 -5.97
CA ARG A 37 -10.26 -9.35 -4.68
C ARG A 37 -9.23 -8.44 -4.04
N PRO A 38 -9.42 -8.05 -2.77
CA PRO A 38 -8.40 -7.30 -2.06
C PRO A 38 -7.13 -8.13 -1.92
N ALA A 39 -5.98 -7.49 -2.12
CA ALA A 39 -4.67 -8.05 -1.87
C ALA A 39 -4.02 -7.37 -0.67
N ILE A 40 -3.23 -8.11 0.09
CA ILE A 40 -2.47 -7.56 1.21
C ILE A 40 -1.05 -7.27 0.75
N MET A 41 -0.64 -6.00 0.87
CA MET A 41 0.74 -5.58 0.68
C MET A 41 1.43 -5.50 2.05
N GLY A 42 2.29 -6.48 2.34
CA GLY A 42 3.18 -6.41 3.49
C GLY A 42 4.30 -5.39 3.26
N VAL A 43 4.58 -4.55 4.25
CA VAL A 43 5.66 -3.55 4.19
C VAL A 43 6.74 -3.91 5.21
N VAL A 44 7.98 -4.08 4.75
CA VAL A 44 9.16 -4.20 5.61
C VAL A 44 9.85 -2.84 5.65
N ASN A 45 9.78 -2.17 6.80
CA ASN A 45 10.35 -0.85 6.99
C ASN A 45 11.82 -0.96 7.43
N MET A 46 12.74 -0.40 6.65
CA MET A 46 14.17 -0.35 7.00
C MET A 46 14.64 1.05 7.43
N SER A 47 13.74 2.03 7.49
CA SER A 47 14.08 3.41 7.85
C SER A 47 14.42 3.52 9.32
N ARG A 48 15.69 3.84 9.62
CA ARG A 48 16.19 3.98 11.00
C ARG A 48 15.60 5.18 11.74
N ASP A 49 15.18 6.19 10.97
CA ASP A 49 14.60 7.42 11.49
C ASP A 49 13.07 7.33 11.61
N SER A 50 12.49 6.15 11.38
CA SER A 50 11.06 5.95 11.55
C SER A 50 10.67 6.10 13.01
N TRP A 51 9.61 6.89 13.26
CA TRP A 51 9.07 7.15 14.59
C TRP A 51 8.66 5.86 15.32
N TYR A 52 8.14 4.87 14.59
CA TYR A 52 7.69 3.59 15.15
C TYR A 52 8.78 2.52 15.06
N ARG A 53 9.62 2.45 16.10
CA ARG A 53 10.89 1.71 16.11
C ARG A 53 10.70 0.19 16.04
N GLU A 54 9.59 -0.33 16.54
CA GLU A 54 9.26 -1.75 16.58
C GLU A 54 9.00 -2.34 15.18
N SER A 55 8.70 -1.49 14.20
CA SER A 55 8.55 -1.90 12.79
C SER A 55 9.85 -1.90 12.00
N VAL A 56 10.94 -1.34 12.54
CA VAL A 56 12.18 -1.11 11.80
C VAL A 56 13.05 -2.36 11.77
N VAL A 57 13.49 -2.74 10.58
CA VAL A 57 14.39 -3.86 10.33
C VAL A 57 15.70 -3.32 9.75
N PRO A 58 16.75 -3.13 10.57
CA PRO A 58 17.88 -2.28 10.19
C PRO A 58 18.93 -2.95 9.30
N THR A 59 18.79 -4.26 9.03
CA THR A 59 19.72 -5.00 8.15
C THR A 59 18.97 -5.74 7.03
N PRO A 60 19.58 -5.89 5.85
CA PRO A 60 18.99 -6.64 4.74
C PRO A 60 18.63 -8.09 5.10
N GLU A 61 19.47 -8.78 5.87
CA GLU A 61 19.27 -10.19 6.23
C GLU A 61 18.01 -10.36 7.10
N ALA A 62 17.84 -9.46 8.07
CA ALA A 62 16.65 -9.44 8.91
C ALA A 62 15.40 -9.07 8.10
N ALA A 63 15.53 -8.16 7.12
CA ALA A 63 14.43 -7.74 6.26
C ALA A 63 13.94 -8.88 5.37
N ILE A 64 14.88 -9.60 4.74
CA ILE A 64 14.59 -10.81 3.94
C ILE A 64 13.92 -11.87 4.81
N ARG A 65 14.45 -12.15 6.01
CA ARG A 65 13.85 -13.12 6.93
C ARG A 65 12.41 -12.74 7.31
N ARG A 66 12.13 -11.45 7.52
CA ARG A 66 10.78 -10.96 7.85
C ARG A 66 9.82 -11.00 6.65
N GLY A 67 10.34 -10.81 5.43
CA GLY A 67 9.54 -10.86 4.20
C GLY A 67 9.24 -12.28 3.71
N ARG A 68 9.94 -13.30 4.21
CA ARG A 68 9.61 -14.71 4.01
C ARG A 68 8.47 -15.09 4.96
N VAL A 69 7.25 -14.76 4.58
CA VAL A 69 6.01 -15.23 5.21
C VAL A 69 5.42 -16.35 4.38
#